data_AF-G7PQV4-F1
#
_entry.id   AF-G7PQV4-F1
#
_cell.length_a   1.000
_cell.length_b   1.000
_cell.length_c   1.000
_cell.angle_alpha   90.00
_cell.angle_beta   90.00
_cell.angle_gamma   90.00
#
_symmetry.space_group_name_H-M   'P 1'
#
loop_
_entity.id
_entity.type
_entity.pdbx_description
1 polymer ?
#
loop_
_entity_poly.entity_id
_entity_poly.type
_entity_poly.pdbx_seq_one_letter_code
_entity_poly.pdbx_strand_id
1 'polypeptide(L)'
;VLWEVQEFCREHHWITGIYEFLQSWVPQKLEDMRGGPIKNYVTLVSRLNVWQARVSSMPVELLTKGKLLLLSCRDVQTEMESKLDSIRKDILAQVQNECWSLSQQLMTELTNFMHVFRTINSDIHAIAQCTQKLNEANKQYVELEERMEYVRALHELIRNHFSLFSAENEALDISLLDMWEAFQFEKSQASEFLLSKRHAIIPKLQQLMAAALAELEGLLGKALSGPFMDPTQDQRSTEHQLISLERQFQNTVSDLSELHHAYVIFTGTEDPRTLHYH
;
A
#
# COMPACT_ATOMS: atom_id res chain seq x y z
N VAL A 1 2.03 48.76 43.30
CA VAL A 1 2.96 48.77 42.15
C VAL A 1 3.61 47.41 41.92
N LEU A 2 4.62 46.97 42.69
CA LEU A 2 5.27 45.65 42.50
C LEU A 2 4.34 44.46 42.74
N TRP A 3 3.43 44.55 43.72
CA TRP A 3 2.44 43.50 44.01
C TRP A 3 1.50 43.21 42.82
N GLU A 4 1.03 44.23 42.10
CA GLU A 4 0.12 44.07 40.95
C GLU A 4 0.80 43.32 39.79
N VAL A 5 2.09 43.60 39.57
CA VAL A 5 2.90 42.89 38.56
C VAL A 5 3.15 41.44 38.99
N GLN A 6 3.46 41.21 40.27
CA GLN A 6 3.66 39.86 40.80
C GLN A 6 2.39 39.00 40.72
N GLU A 7 1.22 39.57 41.01
CA GLU A 7 -0.06 38.85 40.89
C GLU A 7 -0.34 38.49 39.43
N PHE A 8 -0.15 39.43 38.50
CA PHE A 8 -0.30 39.18 37.07
C PHE A 8 0.62 38.05 36.59
N CYS A 9 1.91 38.08 36.97
CA CYS A 9 2.85 37.01 36.64
C CYS A 9 2.45 35.66 37.24
N ARG A 10 1.83 35.65 38.44
CA ARG A 10 1.35 34.42 39.07
C ARG A 10 0.16 33.84 38.32
N GLU A 11 -0.81 34.66 37.93
CA GLU A 11 -1.97 34.23 37.12
C GLU A 11 -1.56 33.73 35.73
N HIS A 12 -0.46 34.28 35.18
CA HIS A 12 0.05 33.97 33.86
C HIS A 12 1.28 33.04 33.84
N HIS A 13 1.56 32.34 34.94
CA HIS A 13 2.74 31.46 35.05
C HIS A 13 2.78 30.36 33.96
N TRP A 14 1.61 30.00 33.41
CA TRP A 14 1.43 28.97 32.39
C TRP A 14 2.19 29.28 31.09
N ILE A 15 2.51 30.55 30.84
CA ILE A 15 3.33 31.00 29.71
C ILE A 15 4.67 30.27 29.70
N THR A 16 5.26 30.07 30.87
CA THR A 16 6.58 29.44 31.00
C THR A 16 6.58 28.04 30.41
N GLY A 17 5.57 27.21 30.75
CA GLY A 17 5.48 25.84 30.22
C GLY A 17 5.22 25.78 28.72
N ILE A 18 4.45 26.72 28.17
CA ILE A 18 4.25 26.81 26.71
C ILE A 18 5.55 27.25 26.04
N TYR A 19 6.23 28.26 26.58
CA TYR A 19 7.47 28.77 26.04
C TYR A 19 8.57 27.70 26.04
N GLU A 20 8.74 26.97 27.15
CA GLU A 20 9.67 25.84 27.25
C GLU A 20 9.38 24.77 26.19
N PHE A 21 8.10 24.43 25.98
CA PHE A 21 7.73 23.52 24.90
C PHE A 21 8.16 24.05 23.54
N LEU A 22 7.84 25.31 23.22
CA LEU A 22 8.18 25.95 21.95
C LEU A 22 9.70 25.98 21.71
N GLN A 23 10.49 26.26 22.74
CA GLN A 23 11.96 26.23 22.65
C GLN A 23 12.51 24.82 22.45
N SER A 24 11.83 23.81 22.99
CA SER A 24 12.21 22.41 22.80
C SER A 24 11.73 21.81 21.48
N TRP A 25 10.88 22.51 20.73
CA TRP A 25 10.27 21.97 19.52
C TRP A 25 11.32 21.85 18.40
N VAL A 26 11.43 20.66 17.81
CA VAL A 26 12.32 20.37 16.70
C VAL A 26 11.57 19.56 15.65
N PRO A 27 11.84 19.74 14.34
CA PRO A 27 11.16 19.01 13.27
C PRO A 27 11.20 17.50 13.42
N GLN A 28 12.30 16.96 13.99
CA GLN A 28 12.46 15.53 14.24
C GLN A 28 11.31 14.93 15.07
N LYS A 29 10.76 15.67 16.04
CA LYS A 29 9.63 15.19 16.86
C LYS A 29 8.39 14.87 16.02
N LEU A 30 8.22 15.58 14.90
CA LEU A 30 7.12 15.38 13.98
C LEU A 30 7.39 14.22 13.02
N GLU A 31 8.64 14.08 12.57
CA GLU A 31 9.08 12.94 11.77
C GLU A 31 8.98 11.62 12.54
N ASP A 32 9.30 11.61 13.83
CA ASP A 32 9.18 10.43 14.71
C ASP A 32 7.73 9.94 14.87
N MET A 33 6.74 10.79 14.54
CA MET A 33 5.32 10.44 14.59
C MET A 33 4.79 9.85 13.27
N ARG A 34 5.55 9.99 12.16
CA ARG A 34 5.15 9.52 10.83
C ARG A 34 4.96 8.00 10.83
N GLY A 35 3.87 7.52 10.23
CA GLY A 35 3.51 6.09 10.24
C GLY A 35 3.17 5.52 11.63
N GLY A 36 3.12 6.36 12.67
CA GLY A 36 2.81 5.96 14.03
C GLY A 36 1.32 6.09 14.38
N PRO A 37 0.94 5.90 15.65
CA PRO A 37 -0.46 6.02 16.06
C PRO A 37 -1.03 7.44 15.87
N ILE A 38 -2.16 7.55 15.17
CA ILE A 38 -2.87 8.81 14.89
C ILE A 38 -3.21 9.59 16.17
N LYS A 39 -3.46 8.87 17.28
CA LYS A 39 -3.70 9.46 18.60
C LYS A 39 -2.60 10.44 19.03
N ASN A 40 -1.36 10.21 18.61
CA ASN A 40 -0.24 11.09 18.93
C ASN A 40 -0.43 12.46 18.26
N TYR A 41 -0.80 12.48 16.97
CA TYR A 41 -1.13 13.71 16.25
C TYR A 41 -2.32 14.44 16.87
N VAL A 42 -3.42 13.72 17.15
CA VAL A 42 -4.61 14.29 17.77
C VAL A 42 -4.27 14.96 19.11
N THR A 43 -3.52 14.27 19.97
CA THR A 43 -3.12 14.80 21.29
C THR A 43 -2.29 16.07 21.15
N LEU A 44 -1.34 16.09 20.20
CA LEU A 44 -0.50 17.25 19.95
C LEU A 44 -1.31 18.45 19.42
N VAL A 45 -2.11 18.24 18.37
CA VAL A 45 -2.87 19.32 17.72
C VAL A 45 -3.94 19.87 18.66
N SER A 46 -4.64 19.02 19.42
CA SER A 46 -5.59 19.48 20.45
C SER A 46 -4.90 20.34 21.51
N ARG A 47 -3.71 19.95 21.98
CA ARG A 47 -2.95 20.76 22.94
C ARG A 47 -2.54 22.11 22.36
N LEU A 48 -2.06 22.13 21.12
CA LEU A 48 -1.70 23.38 20.42
C LEU A 48 -2.90 24.30 20.25
N ASN A 49 -4.08 23.78 19.89
CA ASN A 49 -5.31 24.57 19.78
C ASN A 49 -5.72 25.21 21.12
N VAL A 50 -5.63 24.46 22.23
CA VAL A 50 -5.90 24.99 23.57
C VAL A 50 -4.90 26.09 23.94
N TRP A 51 -3.62 25.89 23.65
CA TRP A 51 -2.58 26.89 23.92
C TRP A 51 -2.74 28.14 23.07
N GLN A 52 -3.07 27.99 21.79
CA GLN A 52 -3.37 29.11 20.90
C GLN A 52 -4.51 29.96 21.46
N ALA A 53 -5.63 29.35 21.83
CA ALA A 53 -6.77 30.07 22.41
C ALA A 53 -6.38 30.78 23.73
N ARG A 54 -5.57 30.12 24.57
CA ARG A 54 -5.11 30.69 25.84
C ARG A 54 -4.20 31.89 25.63
N VAL A 55 -3.22 31.79 24.74
CA VAL A 55 -2.31 32.90 24.39
C VAL A 55 -3.08 34.06 23.77
N SER A 56 -4.01 33.80 22.87
CA SER A 56 -4.83 34.87 22.25
C SER A 56 -5.77 35.55 23.25
N SER A 57 -6.17 34.86 24.34
CA SER A 57 -6.96 35.47 25.42
C SER A 57 -6.15 36.30 26.42
N MET A 58 -4.82 36.29 26.33
CA MET A 58 -3.93 36.96 27.27
C MET A 58 -4.08 38.50 27.19
N PRO A 59 -4.10 39.22 28.33
CA PRO A 59 -4.06 40.67 28.34
C PRO A 59 -2.77 41.20 27.70
N VAL A 60 -2.92 42.06 26.70
CA VAL A 60 -1.79 42.60 25.93
C VAL A 60 -1.00 43.63 26.74
N GLU A 61 -1.67 44.33 27.65
CA GLU A 61 -1.09 45.41 28.46
C GLU A 61 -1.73 45.43 29.86
N LEU A 62 -0.93 45.74 30.88
CA LEU A 62 -1.36 45.97 32.25
C LEU A 62 -0.84 47.33 32.73
N LEU A 63 -1.75 48.26 32.99
CA LEU A 63 -1.45 49.54 33.62
C LEU A 63 -1.74 49.46 35.13
N THR A 64 -0.71 49.67 35.95
CA THR A 64 -0.86 49.68 37.42
C THR A 64 -1.81 50.79 37.88
N LYS A 65 -2.52 50.60 39.02
CA LYS A 65 -3.56 51.52 39.53
C LYS A 65 -3.05 52.96 39.73
N GLY A 66 -1.77 53.13 40.03
CA GLY A 66 -1.11 54.45 40.16
C GLY A 66 -0.60 55.05 38.84
N LYS A 67 -0.77 54.35 37.71
CA LYS A 67 -0.22 54.69 36.39
C LYS A 67 1.30 54.87 36.36
N LEU A 68 2.01 54.20 37.28
CA LEU A 68 3.46 54.33 37.44
C LEU A 68 4.23 53.38 36.52
N LEU A 69 3.65 52.21 36.23
CA LEU A 69 4.23 51.19 35.35
C LEU A 69 3.17 50.66 34.39
N LEU A 70 3.59 50.47 33.14
CA LEU A 70 2.89 49.76 32.08
C LEU A 70 3.69 48.51 31.73
N LEU A 71 3.08 47.34 31.90
CA LEU A 71 3.63 46.06 31.44
C LEU A 71 3.00 45.74 30.08
N SER A 72 3.82 45.61 29.04
CA SER A 72 3.38 45.16 27.72
C SER A 72 3.75 43.69 27.54
N CYS A 73 2.77 42.87 27.19
CA CYS A 73 2.94 41.46 26.84
C CYS A 73 2.81 41.21 25.33
N ARG A 74 2.68 42.28 24.53
CA ARG A 74 2.43 42.23 23.09
C ARG A 74 3.47 41.39 22.35
N ASP A 75 4.74 41.62 22.62
CA ASP A 75 5.84 40.94 21.91
C ASP A 75 5.86 39.44 22.26
N VAL A 76 5.66 39.11 23.54
CA VAL A 76 5.60 37.72 24.02
C VAL A 76 4.39 37.00 23.42
N GLN A 77 3.23 37.63 23.43
CA GLN A 77 2.01 37.09 22.82
C GLN A 77 2.24 36.83 21.33
N THR A 78 2.72 37.84 20.59
CA THR A 78 2.94 37.73 19.14
C THR A 78 3.97 36.65 18.79
N GLU A 79 5.09 36.58 19.54
CA GLU A 79 6.09 35.53 19.36
C GLU A 79 5.50 34.14 19.57
N MET A 80 4.77 33.93 20.67
CA MET A 80 4.17 32.64 21.00
C MET A 80 3.10 32.24 19.98
N GLU A 81 2.22 33.16 19.58
CA GLU A 81 1.20 32.91 18.57
C GLU A 81 1.82 32.52 17.24
N SER A 82 2.85 33.26 16.78
CA SER A 82 3.52 32.95 15.52
C SER A 82 4.21 31.58 15.54
N LYS A 83 4.85 31.20 16.65
CA LYS A 83 5.49 29.89 16.80
C LYS A 83 4.46 28.75 16.88
N LEU A 84 3.38 28.93 17.64
CA LEU A 84 2.29 27.94 17.71
C LEU A 84 1.65 27.73 16.33
N ASP A 85 1.36 28.81 15.60
CA ASP A 85 0.81 28.74 14.25
C ASP A 85 1.78 28.08 13.26
N SER A 86 3.08 28.40 13.34
CA SER A 86 4.11 27.74 12.53
C SER A 86 4.13 26.24 12.75
N ILE A 87 4.17 25.77 14.01
CA ILE A 87 4.15 24.34 14.33
C ILE A 87 2.88 23.68 13.78
N ARG A 88 1.73 24.35 13.89
CA ARG A 88 0.46 23.86 13.36
C ARG A 88 0.51 23.70 11.84
N LYS A 89 1.08 24.68 11.13
CA LYS A 89 1.28 24.63 9.68
C LYS A 89 2.23 23.51 9.28
N ASP A 90 3.31 23.31 10.02
CA ASP A 90 4.26 22.21 9.77
C ASP A 90 3.59 20.84 9.93
N ILE A 91 2.78 20.65 10.98
CA ILE A 91 1.99 19.42 11.19
C ILE A 91 1.03 19.21 10.01
N LEU A 92 0.28 20.25 9.62
CA LEU A 92 -0.67 20.16 8.52
C LEU A 92 0.03 19.77 7.21
N ALA A 93 1.13 20.43 6.88
CA ALA A 93 1.89 20.17 5.66
C ALA A 93 2.43 18.73 5.63
N GLN A 94 2.97 18.24 6.75
CA GLN A 94 3.44 16.85 6.83
C GLN A 94 2.30 15.85 6.63
N VAL A 95 1.20 16.01 7.37
CA VAL A 95 0.06 15.08 7.29
C VAL A 95 -0.54 15.09 5.89
N GLN A 96 -0.66 16.25 5.24
CA GLN A 96 -1.10 16.35 3.84
C GLN A 96 -0.17 15.64 2.87
N ASN A 97 1.14 15.83 3.01
CA ASN A 97 2.12 15.15 2.17
C ASN A 97 2.09 13.63 2.35
N GLU A 98 1.90 13.16 3.58
CA GLU A 98 1.80 11.74 3.91
C GLU A 98 0.50 11.12 3.37
N CYS A 99 -0.65 11.79 3.54
CA CYS A 99 -1.91 11.41 2.89
C CYS A 99 -1.73 11.29 1.38
N TRP A 100 -1.11 12.30 0.75
CA TRP A 100 -0.89 12.32 -0.68
C TRP A 100 -0.03 11.13 -1.13
N SER A 101 1.16 10.93 -0.53
CA SER A 101 2.07 9.88 -0.96
C SER A 101 1.49 8.48 -0.76
N LEU A 102 0.86 8.23 0.39
CA LEU A 102 0.28 6.93 0.71
C LEU A 102 -0.92 6.62 -0.18
N SER A 103 -1.78 7.61 -0.44
CA SER A 103 -2.92 7.44 -1.35
C SER A 103 -2.46 7.09 -2.76
N GLN A 104 -1.47 7.81 -3.30
CA GLN A 104 -0.92 7.53 -4.63
C GLN A 104 -0.29 6.14 -4.72
N GLN A 105 0.45 5.74 -3.68
CA GLN A 105 1.05 4.41 -3.61
C GLN A 105 -0.04 3.32 -3.59
N LEU A 106 -1.04 3.45 -2.71
CA LEU A 106 -2.15 2.50 -2.63
C LEU A 106 -2.94 2.44 -3.94
N MET A 107 -3.32 3.58 -4.52
CA MET A 107 -4.03 3.61 -5.80
C MET A 107 -3.26 2.90 -6.91
N THR A 108 -1.93 3.04 -6.95
CA THR A 108 -1.07 2.35 -7.91
C THR A 108 -1.06 0.84 -7.66
N GLU A 109 -0.88 0.40 -6.41
CA GLU A 109 -0.91 -1.02 -6.04
C GLU A 109 -2.26 -1.67 -6.39
N LEU A 110 -3.38 -1.01 -6.03
CA LEU A 110 -4.74 -1.46 -6.32
C LEU A 110 -5.00 -1.52 -7.82
N THR A 111 -4.53 -0.54 -8.60
CA THR A 111 -4.64 -0.54 -10.07
C THR A 111 -3.94 -1.74 -10.68
N ASN A 112 -2.75 -2.08 -10.19
CA ASN A 112 -1.98 -3.22 -10.68
C ASN A 112 -2.71 -4.55 -10.43
N PHE A 113 -3.38 -4.70 -9.29
CA PHE A 113 -4.26 -5.85 -9.04
C PHE A 113 -5.45 -5.88 -9.99
N MET A 114 -6.20 -4.77 -10.07
CA MET A 114 -7.40 -4.69 -10.89
C MET A 114 -7.15 -4.90 -12.37
N HIS A 115 -5.99 -4.47 -12.90
CA HIS A 115 -5.64 -4.69 -14.30
C HIS A 115 -5.62 -6.18 -14.66
N VAL A 116 -5.07 -7.02 -13.78
CA VAL A 116 -5.04 -8.48 -13.97
C VAL A 116 -6.44 -9.08 -13.80
N PHE A 117 -7.22 -8.62 -12.80
CA PHE A 117 -8.58 -9.13 -12.57
C PHE A 117 -9.56 -8.81 -13.70
N ARG A 118 -9.39 -7.68 -14.39
CA ARG A 118 -10.23 -7.28 -15.52
C ARG A 118 -9.86 -7.95 -16.84
N THR A 119 -8.63 -8.46 -16.96
CA THR A 119 -8.11 -9.04 -18.20
C THR A 119 -8.26 -10.56 -18.26
N ILE A 120 -9.02 -11.14 -17.33
CA ILE A 120 -9.27 -12.58 -17.30
C ILE A 120 -9.95 -13.00 -18.60
N ASN A 121 -9.24 -13.76 -19.43
CA ASN A 121 -9.74 -14.37 -20.64
C ASN A 121 -9.88 -15.90 -20.42
N SER A 122 -10.28 -16.63 -21.45
CA SER A 122 -10.43 -18.10 -21.39
C SER A 122 -9.13 -18.88 -21.62
N ASP A 123 -8.00 -18.21 -21.89
CA ASP A 123 -6.71 -18.85 -22.09
C ASP A 123 -6.03 -19.20 -20.75
N ILE A 124 -5.34 -20.34 -20.74
CA ILE A 124 -4.79 -20.94 -19.52
C ILE A 124 -3.76 -20.01 -18.86
N HIS A 125 -2.96 -19.27 -19.63
CA HIS A 125 -1.92 -18.41 -19.08
C HIS A 125 -2.52 -17.19 -18.36
N ALA A 126 -3.55 -16.55 -18.92
CA ALA A 126 -4.19 -15.40 -18.26
C ALA A 126 -4.90 -15.82 -16.97
N ILE A 127 -5.52 -17.01 -16.96
CA ILE A 127 -6.20 -17.52 -15.77
C ILE A 127 -5.16 -17.91 -14.70
N ALA A 128 -4.02 -18.50 -15.08
CA ALA A 128 -2.93 -18.79 -14.15
C ALA A 128 -2.36 -17.51 -13.53
N GLN A 129 -2.11 -16.48 -14.36
CA GLN A 129 -1.65 -15.17 -13.91
C GLN A 129 -2.66 -14.52 -12.96
N CYS A 130 -3.95 -14.58 -13.27
CA CYS A 130 -5.00 -14.08 -12.39
C CYS A 130 -5.03 -14.82 -11.05
N THR A 131 -4.87 -16.14 -11.06
CA THR A 131 -4.87 -16.96 -9.84
C THR A 131 -3.69 -16.59 -8.95
N GLN A 132 -2.49 -16.44 -9.54
CA GLN A 132 -1.31 -15.98 -8.82
C GLN A 132 -1.55 -14.60 -8.19
N LYS A 133 -2.07 -13.65 -8.97
CA LYS A 133 -2.31 -12.27 -8.51
C LYS A 133 -3.40 -12.20 -7.45
N LEU A 134 -4.43 -13.05 -7.54
CA LEU A 134 -5.47 -13.19 -6.51
C LEU A 134 -4.89 -13.74 -5.20
N ASN A 135 -4.02 -14.74 -5.28
CA ASN A 135 -3.33 -15.30 -4.11
C ASN A 135 -2.43 -14.26 -3.44
N GLU A 136 -1.72 -13.44 -4.21
CA GLU A 136 -0.94 -12.31 -3.71
C GLU A 136 -1.84 -11.28 -3.01
N ALA A 137 -2.94 -10.87 -3.68
CA ALA A 137 -3.92 -9.93 -3.12
C ALA A 137 -4.58 -10.46 -1.84
N ASN A 138 -4.76 -11.77 -1.71
CA ASN A 138 -5.28 -12.40 -0.50
C ASN A 138 -4.26 -12.35 0.65
N LYS A 139 -2.98 -12.58 0.37
CA LYS A 139 -1.90 -12.49 1.36
C LYS A 139 -1.71 -11.07 1.88
N GLN A 140 -1.78 -10.08 0.99
CA GLN A 140 -1.54 -8.67 1.33
C GLN A 140 -2.79 -7.92 1.83
N TYR A 141 -3.98 -8.55 1.81
CA TYR A 141 -5.24 -7.85 2.06
C TYR A 141 -5.28 -7.11 3.40
N VAL A 142 -4.83 -7.76 4.48
CA VAL A 142 -4.82 -7.18 5.83
C VAL A 142 -3.94 -5.94 5.89
N GLU A 143 -2.73 -6.01 5.31
CA GLU A 143 -1.81 -4.86 5.27
C GLU A 143 -2.36 -3.70 4.44
N LEU A 144 -3.02 -3.99 3.31
CA LEU A 144 -3.66 -2.98 2.48
C LEU A 144 -4.83 -2.31 3.21
N GLU A 145 -5.63 -3.08 3.94
CA GLU A 145 -6.74 -2.57 4.76
C GLU A 145 -6.23 -1.69 5.91
N GLU A 146 -5.18 -2.11 6.63
CA GLU A 146 -4.55 -1.31 7.68
C GLU A 146 -4.00 0.02 7.15
N ARG A 147 -3.34 0.01 5.99
CA ARG A 147 -2.85 1.23 5.33
C ARG A 147 -4.00 2.13 4.89
N MET A 148 -5.09 1.56 4.39
CA MET A 148 -6.29 2.31 4.02
C MET A 148 -6.91 3.02 5.23
N GLU A 149 -7.10 2.29 6.34
CA GLU A 149 -7.63 2.86 7.59
C GLU A 149 -6.71 3.93 8.18
N TYR A 150 -5.39 3.75 8.09
CA TYR A 150 -4.43 4.77 8.49
C TYR A 150 -4.59 6.07 7.69
N VAL A 151 -4.68 5.99 6.35
CA VAL A 151 -4.90 7.17 5.50
C VAL A 151 -6.24 7.86 5.82
N ARG A 152 -7.31 7.09 6.01
CA ARG A 152 -8.63 7.64 6.42
C ARG A 152 -8.53 8.41 7.74
N ALA A 153 -7.81 7.85 8.71
CA ALA A 153 -7.63 8.49 10.00
C ALA A 153 -6.80 9.80 9.91
N LEU A 154 -5.83 9.88 8.97
CA LEU A 154 -5.13 11.13 8.67
C LEU A 154 -6.05 12.17 8.01
N HIS A 155 -6.90 11.77 7.06
CA HIS A 155 -7.90 12.68 6.46
C HIS A 155 -8.87 13.22 7.52
N GLU A 156 -9.34 12.36 8.42
CA GLU A 156 -10.20 12.78 9.54
C GLU A 156 -9.48 13.72 10.52
N LEU A 157 -8.20 13.51 10.78
CA LEU A 157 -7.39 14.44 11.58
C LEU A 157 -7.35 15.84 10.92
N ILE A 158 -7.12 15.91 9.61
CA ILE A 158 -7.11 17.19 8.86
C ILE A 158 -8.49 17.86 8.97
N ARG A 159 -9.56 17.11 8.66
CA ARG A 159 -10.94 17.60 8.64
C ARG A 159 -11.38 18.16 10.00
N ASN A 160 -11.09 17.43 11.07
CA ASN A 160 -11.57 17.77 12.41
C ASN A 160 -10.76 18.88 13.10
N HIS A 161 -9.46 19.02 12.78
CA HIS A 161 -8.58 19.91 13.55
C HIS A 161 -8.02 21.11 12.78
N PHE A 162 -8.04 21.09 11.45
CA PHE A 162 -7.42 22.14 10.64
C PHE A 162 -8.40 22.97 9.82
N SER A 163 -9.68 22.59 9.73
CA SER A 163 -10.78 23.29 9.01
C SER A 163 -10.55 23.60 7.52
N LEU A 164 -9.31 23.47 7.03
CA LEU A 164 -8.85 23.62 5.66
C LEU A 164 -8.68 22.22 5.05
N PHE A 165 -9.80 21.61 4.67
CA PHE A 165 -9.77 20.48 3.77
C PHE A 165 -9.90 21.04 2.35
N SER A 166 -8.81 20.97 1.57
CA SER A 166 -8.84 21.46 0.19
C SER A 166 -9.73 20.55 -0.66
N ALA A 167 -10.32 21.10 -1.72
CA ALA A 167 -11.05 20.31 -2.71
C ALA A 167 -10.18 19.20 -3.33
N GLU A 168 -8.87 19.42 -3.41
CA GLU A 168 -7.89 18.43 -3.86
C GLU A 168 -7.77 17.24 -2.90
N ASN A 169 -7.73 17.50 -1.58
CA ASN A 169 -7.70 16.45 -0.57
C ASN A 169 -9.02 15.66 -0.55
N GLU A 170 -10.15 16.32 -0.77
CA GLU A 170 -11.45 15.66 -0.87
C GLU A 170 -11.57 14.79 -2.11
N ALA A 171 -11.15 15.31 -3.27
CA ALA A 171 -11.12 14.53 -4.49
C ALA A 171 -10.21 13.30 -4.36
N LEU A 172 -9.06 13.43 -3.68
CA LEU A 172 -8.15 12.31 -3.43
C LEU A 172 -8.76 11.27 -2.48
N ASP A 173 -9.37 11.70 -1.38
CA ASP A 173 -10.05 10.82 -0.41
C ASP A 173 -11.15 10.01 -1.09
N ILE A 174 -12.01 10.67 -1.87
CA ILE A 174 -13.06 10.01 -2.66
C ILE A 174 -12.45 9.04 -3.68
N SER A 175 -11.44 9.47 -4.44
CA SER A 175 -10.81 8.62 -5.46
C SER A 175 -10.18 7.36 -4.86
N LEU A 176 -9.55 7.48 -3.69
CA LEU A 176 -8.95 6.34 -3.00
C LEU A 176 -10.03 5.36 -2.51
N LEU A 177 -11.13 5.87 -1.95
CA LEU A 177 -12.27 5.06 -1.52
C LEU A 177 -12.90 4.30 -2.69
N ASP A 178 -13.17 4.99 -3.80
CA ASP A 178 -13.72 4.38 -5.02
C ASP A 178 -12.80 3.28 -5.56
N MET A 179 -11.49 3.52 -5.55
CA MET A 179 -10.49 2.54 -5.97
C MET A 179 -10.41 1.32 -5.05
N TRP A 180 -10.55 1.53 -3.74
CA TRP A 180 -10.59 0.46 -2.75
C TRP A 180 -11.83 -0.42 -2.94
N GLU A 181 -13.02 0.18 -3.08
CA GLU A 181 -14.27 -0.53 -3.34
C GLU A 181 -14.22 -1.29 -4.66
N ALA A 182 -13.73 -0.65 -5.72
CA ALA A 182 -13.53 -1.30 -7.01
C ALA A 182 -12.58 -2.50 -6.90
N PHE A 183 -11.45 -2.36 -6.19
CA PHE A 183 -10.53 -3.47 -5.96
C PHE A 183 -11.21 -4.65 -5.25
N GLN A 184 -11.96 -4.38 -4.17
CA GLN A 184 -12.66 -5.44 -3.43
C GLN A 184 -13.69 -6.16 -4.30
N PHE A 185 -14.44 -5.41 -5.10
CA PHE A 185 -15.40 -5.95 -6.05
C PHE A 185 -14.72 -6.83 -7.11
N GLU A 186 -13.72 -6.30 -7.80
CA GLU A 186 -13.00 -7.01 -8.87
C GLU A 186 -12.28 -8.26 -8.34
N LYS A 187 -11.70 -8.19 -7.14
CA LYS A 187 -11.11 -9.34 -6.45
C LYS A 187 -12.14 -10.43 -6.20
N SER A 188 -13.35 -10.06 -5.76
CA SER A 188 -14.44 -11.01 -5.49
C SER A 188 -14.92 -11.66 -6.79
N GLN A 189 -15.11 -10.86 -7.84
CA GLN A 189 -15.47 -11.34 -9.18
C GLN A 189 -14.41 -12.29 -9.75
N ALA A 190 -13.13 -11.96 -9.62
CA ALA A 190 -12.03 -12.83 -10.05
C ALA A 190 -12.05 -14.16 -9.28
N SER A 191 -12.24 -14.12 -7.97
CA SER A 191 -12.36 -15.32 -7.14
C SER A 191 -13.52 -16.22 -7.58
N GLU A 192 -14.72 -15.66 -7.75
CA GLU A 192 -15.90 -16.39 -8.21
C GLU A 192 -15.71 -16.97 -9.62
N PHE A 193 -15.14 -16.19 -10.54
CA PHE A 193 -14.84 -16.66 -11.88
C PHE A 193 -13.89 -17.87 -11.85
N LEU A 194 -12.77 -17.78 -11.12
CA LEU A 194 -11.79 -18.86 -11.02
C LEU A 194 -12.39 -20.12 -10.38
N LEU A 195 -13.21 -19.95 -9.34
CA LEU A 195 -13.94 -21.06 -8.70
C LEU A 195 -14.89 -21.73 -9.70
N SER A 196 -15.64 -20.96 -10.49
CA SER A 196 -16.57 -21.50 -11.49
C SER A 196 -15.86 -22.30 -12.59
N LYS A 197 -14.64 -21.89 -12.97
CA LYS A 197 -13.87 -22.53 -14.04
C LYS A 197 -13.01 -23.70 -13.57
N ARG A 198 -12.80 -23.86 -12.26
CA ARG A 198 -11.95 -24.90 -11.66
C ARG A 198 -12.24 -26.29 -12.21
N HIS A 199 -13.52 -26.66 -12.31
CA HIS A 199 -13.99 -27.96 -12.78
C HIS A 199 -13.72 -28.21 -14.28
N ALA A 200 -13.53 -27.17 -15.07
CA ALA A 200 -13.23 -27.27 -16.50
C ALA A 200 -11.72 -27.15 -16.79
N ILE A 201 -11.01 -26.29 -16.05
CA ILE A 201 -9.60 -26.00 -16.27
C ILE A 201 -8.71 -27.13 -15.76
N ILE A 202 -8.97 -27.67 -14.57
CA ILE A 202 -8.11 -28.71 -13.99
C ILE A 202 -8.02 -29.94 -14.90
N PRO A 203 -9.15 -30.51 -15.38
CA PRO A 203 -9.07 -31.64 -16.32
C PRO A 203 -8.38 -31.28 -17.62
N LYS A 204 -8.56 -30.04 -18.11
CA LYS A 204 -7.92 -29.58 -19.34
C LYS A 204 -6.40 -29.46 -19.19
N LEU A 205 -5.92 -28.93 -18.06
CA LEU A 205 -4.50 -28.89 -17.71
C LEU A 205 -3.91 -30.29 -17.63
N GLN A 206 -4.58 -31.21 -16.94
CA GLN A 206 -4.15 -32.61 -16.86
C GLN A 206 -4.08 -33.27 -18.24
N GLN A 207 -5.06 -33.01 -19.11
CA GLN A 207 -5.07 -33.51 -20.48
C GLN A 207 -3.89 -32.96 -21.30
N LEU A 208 -3.62 -31.66 -21.22
CA LEU A 208 -2.51 -31.02 -21.95
C LEU A 208 -1.15 -31.51 -21.45
N MET A 209 -0.98 -31.65 -20.13
CA MET A 209 0.22 -32.24 -19.54
C MET A 209 0.42 -33.69 -19.99
N ALA A 210 -0.64 -34.50 -20.01
CA ALA A 210 -0.57 -35.88 -20.49
C ALA A 210 -0.21 -35.96 -21.98
N ALA A 211 -0.73 -35.04 -22.80
CA ALA A 211 -0.38 -34.95 -24.22
C ALA A 211 1.09 -34.56 -24.43
N ALA A 212 1.59 -33.57 -23.68
CA ALA A 212 2.99 -33.16 -23.73
C ALA A 212 3.94 -34.29 -23.27
N LEU A 213 3.58 -35.03 -22.21
CA LEU A 213 4.33 -36.21 -21.78
C LEU A 213 4.37 -37.30 -22.85
N ALA A 214 3.23 -37.61 -23.48
CA ALA A 214 3.16 -38.59 -24.56
C ALA A 214 3.99 -38.15 -25.79
N GLU A 215 4.05 -36.84 -26.08
CA GLU A 215 4.91 -36.29 -27.13
C GLU A 215 6.40 -36.46 -26.79
N LEU A 216 6.81 -36.16 -25.55
CA LEU A 216 8.19 -36.38 -25.08
C LEU A 216 8.59 -37.85 -25.17
N GLU A 217 7.72 -38.77 -24.74
CA GLU A 217 7.94 -40.22 -24.89
C GLU A 217 8.06 -40.63 -26.35
N GLY A 218 7.23 -40.06 -27.24
CA GLY A 218 7.30 -40.28 -28.67
C GLY A 218 8.58 -39.76 -29.32
N LEU A 219 9.07 -38.59 -28.90
CA LEU A 219 10.34 -38.01 -29.36
C LEU A 219 11.53 -38.86 -28.90
N LEU A 220 11.54 -39.31 -27.65
CA LEU A 220 12.53 -40.26 -27.13
C LEU A 220 12.50 -41.59 -27.89
N GLY A 221 11.29 -42.13 -28.15
CA GLY A 221 11.12 -43.35 -28.92
C GLY A 221 11.67 -43.22 -30.33
N LYS A 222 11.49 -42.07 -31.00
CA LYS A 222 12.08 -41.79 -32.31
C LYS A 222 13.60 -41.71 -32.25
N ALA A 223 14.15 -41.02 -31.26
CA ALA A 223 15.60 -40.87 -31.10
C ALA A 223 16.30 -42.21 -30.80
N LEU A 224 15.62 -43.12 -30.11
CA LEU A 224 16.14 -44.43 -29.71
C LEU A 224 15.81 -45.56 -30.70
N SER A 225 15.31 -45.24 -31.91
CA SER A 225 14.90 -46.25 -32.90
C SER A 225 15.26 -45.90 -34.34
N GLY A 226 15.14 -46.90 -35.23
CA GLY A 226 15.25 -46.72 -36.68
C GLY A 226 16.61 -46.17 -37.15
N PRO A 227 16.65 -45.15 -38.03
CA PRO A 227 17.87 -44.68 -38.69
C PRO A 227 18.91 -44.10 -37.72
N PHE A 228 18.52 -43.70 -36.53
CA PHE A 228 19.45 -43.16 -35.53
C PHE A 228 20.31 -44.25 -34.86
N MET A 229 19.91 -45.52 -34.97
CA MET A 229 20.64 -46.68 -34.44
C MET A 229 21.37 -47.47 -35.54
N ASP A 230 21.22 -47.07 -36.80
CA ASP A 230 21.81 -47.73 -37.96
C ASP A 230 23.13 -47.04 -38.37
N PRO A 231 24.29 -47.70 -38.20
CA PRO A 231 25.60 -47.12 -38.51
C PRO A 231 25.84 -46.92 -40.01
N THR A 232 24.93 -47.37 -40.88
CA THR A 232 25.02 -47.22 -42.34
C THR A 232 24.37 -45.94 -42.87
N GLN A 233 23.73 -45.13 -42.00
CA GLN A 233 23.07 -43.88 -42.37
C GLN A 233 24.04 -42.71 -42.59
N ASP A 234 23.62 -41.72 -43.38
CA ASP A 234 24.40 -40.50 -43.63
C ASP A 234 24.55 -39.65 -42.35
N GLN A 235 25.80 -39.48 -41.90
CA GLN A 235 26.12 -38.87 -40.62
C GLN A 235 25.61 -37.42 -40.50
N ARG A 236 25.70 -36.60 -41.55
CA ARG A 236 25.29 -35.19 -41.50
C ARG A 236 23.77 -35.04 -41.48
N SER A 237 23.07 -35.84 -42.26
CA SER A 237 21.61 -35.91 -42.24
C SER A 237 21.09 -36.34 -40.86
N THR A 238 21.71 -37.37 -40.28
CA THR A 238 21.37 -37.87 -38.93
C THR A 238 21.61 -36.80 -37.85
N GLU A 239 22.75 -36.10 -37.90
CA GLU A 239 23.07 -35.01 -36.96
C GLU A 239 22.05 -33.86 -37.03
N HIS A 240 21.70 -33.40 -38.24
CA HIS A 240 20.69 -32.35 -38.42
C HIS A 240 19.31 -32.75 -37.89
N GLN A 241 18.91 -34.01 -38.09
CA GLN A 241 17.64 -34.52 -37.59
C GLN A 241 17.63 -34.65 -36.06
N LEU A 242 18.74 -35.05 -35.45
CA LEU A 242 18.90 -35.11 -33.99
C LEU A 242 18.83 -33.72 -33.36
N ILE A 243 19.48 -32.71 -33.94
CA ILE A 243 19.39 -31.32 -33.46
C ILE A 243 17.95 -30.80 -33.53
N SER A 244 17.22 -31.12 -34.62
CA SER A 244 15.81 -30.76 -34.74
C SER A 244 14.92 -31.45 -33.69
N LEU A 245 15.18 -32.73 -33.40
CA LEU A 245 14.49 -33.50 -32.36
C LEU A 245 14.78 -32.95 -30.97
N GLU A 246 16.04 -32.62 -30.68
CA GLU A 246 16.47 -32.01 -29.42
C GLU A 246 15.76 -30.66 -29.19
N ARG A 247 15.69 -29.82 -30.23
CA ARG A 247 14.97 -28.54 -30.13
C ARG A 247 13.48 -28.72 -29.87
N GLN A 248 12.84 -29.69 -30.53
CA GLN A 248 11.43 -30.00 -30.27
C GLN A 248 11.25 -30.50 -28.83
N PHE A 249 12.11 -31.40 -28.36
CA PHE A 249 12.09 -31.90 -27.00
C PHE A 249 12.22 -30.77 -25.96
N GLN A 250 13.20 -29.87 -26.15
CA GLN A 250 13.41 -28.71 -25.27
C GLN A 250 12.17 -27.80 -25.22
N ASN A 251 11.54 -27.52 -26.37
CA ASN A 251 10.31 -26.73 -26.42
C ASN A 251 9.17 -27.41 -25.65
N THR A 252 8.92 -28.70 -25.90
CA THR A 252 7.85 -29.44 -25.21
C THR A 252 8.10 -29.57 -23.70
N VAL A 253 9.37 -29.66 -23.26
CA VAL A 253 9.74 -29.62 -21.84
C VAL A 253 9.42 -28.26 -21.22
N SER A 254 9.69 -27.16 -21.93
CA SER A 254 9.34 -25.81 -21.50
C SER A 254 7.82 -25.68 -21.34
N ASP A 255 7.06 -26.09 -22.35
CA ASP A 255 5.59 -26.05 -22.34
C ASP A 255 5.00 -26.88 -21.19
N LEU A 256 5.53 -28.10 -20.96
CA LEU A 256 5.11 -28.95 -19.85
C LEU A 256 5.40 -28.30 -18.49
N SER A 257 6.54 -27.62 -18.35
CA SER A 257 6.92 -26.91 -17.13
C SER A 257 5.96 -25.76 -16.83
N GLU A 258 5.56 -25.01 -17.86
CA GLU A 258 4.56 -23.94 -17.74
C GLU A 258 3.17 -24.47 -17.37
N LEU A 259 2.72 -25.55 -18.02
CA LEU A 259 1.44 -26.21 -17.72
C LEU A 259 1.42 -26.75 -16.29
N HIS A 260 2.52 -27.35 -15.84
CA HIS A 260 2.66 -27.84 -14.48
C HIS A 260 2.65 -26.69 -13.47
N HIS A 261 3.37 -25.60 -13.75
CA HIS A 261 3.37 -24.42 -12.90
C HIS A 261 1.96 -23.82 -12.75
N ALA A 262 1.21 -23.70 -13.84
CA ALA A 262 -0.19 -23.29 -13.81
C ALA A 262 -1.03 -24.24 -12.94
N TYR A 263 -0.89 -25.56 -13.13
CA TYR A 263 -1.58 -26.56 -12.32
C TYR A 263 -1.33 -26.39 -10.81
N VAL A 264 -0.07 -26.22 -10.40
CA VAL A 264 0.30 -26.00 -8.99
C VAL A 264 -0.35 -24.73 -8.45
N ILE A 265 -0.34 -23.64 -9.22
CA ILE A 265 -1.00 -22.37 -8.85
C ILE A 265 -2.50 -22.56 -8.60
N PHE A 266 -3.19 -23.32 -9.47
CA PHE A 266 -4.64 -23.54 -9.35
C PHE A 266 -5.05 -24.47 -8.23
N THR A 267 -4.24 -25.49 -7.96
CA THR A 267 -4.62 -26.61 -7.10
C THR A 267 -4.02 -26.50 -5.72
N GLY A 268 -2.89 -25.79 -5.59
CA GLY A 268 -2.06 -25.80 -4.40
C GLY A 268 -1.31 -27.13 -4.19
N THR A 269 -1.35 -28.05 -5.16
CA THR A 269 -0.75 -29.38 -5.06
C THR A 269 0.32 -29.60 -6.13
N GLU A 270 1.48 -30.11 -5.70
CA GLU A 270 2.57 -30.48 -6.61
C GLU A 270 2.32 -31.81 -7.34
N ASP A 271 1.44 -32.69 -6.82
CA ASP A 271 1.15 -33.97 -7.46
C ASP A 271 -0.16 -33.91 -8.27
N PRO A 272 -0.10 -33.99 -9.62
CA PRO A 272 -1.27 -34.00 -10.49
C PRO A 272 -2.25 -35.15 -10.25
N ARG A 273 -1.82 -36.20 -9.54
CA ARG A 273 -2.56 -37.45 -9.29
C ARG A 273 -3.37 -37.42 -8.00
N THR A 274 -3.15 -36.43 -7.13
CA THR A 274 -3.79 -36.37 -5.79
C THR A 274 -5.26 -35.93 -5.80
N LEU A 275 -5.76 -35.34 -6.89
CA LEU A 275 -7.14 -34.85 -6.98
C LEU A 275 -8.21 -35.92 -7.27
N HIS A 276 -7.85 -37.21 -7.36
CA HIS A 276 -8.82 -38.28 -7.65
C HIS A 276 -9.66 -38.75 -6.45
N TYR A 277 -9.54 -38.11 -5.29
CA TYR A 277 -10.31 -38.47 -4.08
C TYR A 277 -10.91 -37.24 -3.41
N HIS A 278 -11.95 -36.63 -4.00
CA HIS A 278 -13.02 -35.91 -3.28
C HIS A 278 -14.27 -35.81 -4.14
#